data_AF-A0A4U5NW49-F1
#
_entry.id   AF-A0A4U5NW49-F1
#
_cell.length_a   1.000
_cell.length_b   1.000
_cell.length_c   1.000
_cell.angle_alpha   90.00
_cell.angle_beta   90.00
_cell.angle_gamma   90.00
#
_symmetry.space_group_name_H-M   'P 1'
#
loop_
_entity.id
_entity.type
_entity.pdbx_description
1 polymer ?
#
loop_
_entity_poly.entity_id
_entity_poly.type
_entity_poly.pdbx_seq_one_letter_code
_entity_poly.pdbx_strand_id
1 'polypeptide(L)'
;MEADGDPRSSSHRRCRTHLEKRRQKRLTDSRSMWKSLFVTSEKASRFISAWRCWENVTICKRTRRNRIKINREKTETMAAEEAHILLDGKPIEQVPSFIYLGQAIQLERPIGRRISSEWYAFKKYGPFLTSASVQMKWKRRIFNQCILPAMLYGCEAWATTEEARKKLAVAQRRMERRMARVRLINRRSNAWLRGVTKLKDVTETAARRKWSFAWKMTNANIEKPAVSVTSRDRRLCQEARNQELVTKRTTRSPLLMV
;
A
#
# COMPACT_ATOMS: atom_id res chain seq x y z
N MET A 1 29.14 30.68 58.89
CA MET A 1 27.73 30.47 58.50
C MET A 1 27.73 30.18 57.01
N GLU A 2 28.25 29.00 56.67
CA GLU A 2 27.44 27.82 56.35
C GLU A 2 26.82 27.95 54.95
N ALA A 3 27.61 27.52 53.97
CA ALA A 3 27.10 27.11 52.68
C ALA A 3 26.43 25.74 52.88
N ASP A 4 25.12 25.74 53.10
CA ASP A 4 24.29 24.54 53.06
C ASP A 4 24.21 24.01 51.61
N GLY A 5 25.19 23.19 51.25
CA GLY A 5 25.15 22.36 50.05
C GLY A 5 24.35 21.09 50.33
N ASP A 6 23.06 21.08 49.97
CA ASP A 6 22.16 19.93 50.10
C ASP A 6 22.78 18.64 49.49
N PRO A 7 23.10 17.61 50.30
CA PRO A 7 23.76 16.40 49.84
C PRO A 7 22.85 15.51 48.97
N ARG A 8 21.57 15.83 48.83
CA ARG A 8 20.63 15.09 47.95
C ARG A 8 20.76 15.44 46.47
N SER A 9 21.47 16.51 46.11
CA SER A 9 21.62 16.94 44.71
C SER A 9 22.71 16.19 43.91
N SER A 10 23.68 15.55 44.59
CA SER A 10 24.78 14.83 43.93
C SER A 10 24.44 13.37 43.62
N SER A 11 23.69 12.69 44.51
CA SER A 11 23.28 11.30 44.36
C SER A 11 22.22 11.12 43.25
N HIS A 12 21.32 12.09 43.08
CA HIS A 12 20.31 12.08 42.01
C HIS A 12 20.93 12.34 40.62
N ARG A 13 21.94 13.22 40.52
CA ARG A 13 22.69 13.44 39.25
C ARG A 13 23.53 12.22 38.85
N ARG A 14 24.12 11.50 39.82
CA ARG A 14 24.87 10.25 39.57
C ARG A 14 23.96 9.09 39.16
N CYS A 15 22.76 8.98 39.73
CA CYS A 15 21.78 7.96 39.33
C CYS A 15 21.19 8.22 37.94
N ARG A 16 20.89 9.49 37.58
CA ARG A 16 20.38 9.83 36.24
C ARG A 16 21.39 9.52 35.14
N THR A 17 22.65 9.91 35.33
CA THR A 17 23.74 9.63 34.37
C THR A 17 24.05 8.13 34.24
N HIS A 18 23.87 7.34 35.30
CA HIS A 18 24.06 5.88 35.26
C HIS A 18 22.87 5.14 34.62
N LEU A 19 21.64 5.65 34.78
CA LEU A 19 20.45 5.14 34.10
C LEU A 19 20.43 5.53 32.61
N GLU A 20 20.82 6.75 32.26
CA GLU A 20 21.01 7.19 30.87
C GLU A 20 22.09 6.35 30.17
N LYS A 21 23.25 6.13 30.81
CA LYS A 21 24.31 5.26 30.28
C LYS A 21 23.87 3.79 30.15
N ARG A 22 23.05 3.26 31.07
CA ARG A 22 22.45 1.92 30.94
C ARG A 22 21.34 1.84 29.87
N ARG A 23 20.66 2.96 29.56
CA ARG A 23 19.71 3.07 28.45
C ARG A 23 20.42 3.16 27.10
N GLN A 24 21.45 3.99 26.99
CA GLN A 24 22.31 4.09 25.80
C GLN A 24 23.02 2.76 25.52
N LYS A 25 23.59 2.09 26.54
CA LYS A 25 24.26 0.79 26.40
C LYS A 25 23.28 -0.32 25.97
N ARG A 26 22.03 -0.31 26.45
CA ARG A 26 20.96 -1.23 25.97
C ARG A 26 20.50 -0.93 24.55
N LEU A 27 20.49 0.34 24.12
CA LEU A 27 20.15 0.73 22.75
C LEU A 27 21.27 0.40 21.76
N THR A 28 22.54 0.52 22.17
CA THR A 28 23.70 0.10 21.37
C THR A 28 23.86 -1.42 21.33
N ASP A 29 23.58 -2.13 22.44
CA ASP A 29 23.52 -3.60 22.45
C ASP A 29 22.33 -4.14 21.66
N SER A 30 21.20 -3.45 21.65
CA SER A 30 20.08 -3.81 20.77
C SER A 30 20.45 -3.57 19.29
N ARG A 31 21.25 -2.54 18.98
CA ARG A 31 21.74 -2.30 17.61
C ARG A 31 22.82 -3.30 17.16
N SER A 32 23.63 -3.85 18.07
CA SER A 32 24.61 -4.91 17.76
C SER A 32 23.97 -6.31 17.73
N MET A 33 22.98 -6.58 18.58
CA MET A 33 22.25 -7.85 18.61
C MET A 33 21.34 -8.02 17.39
N TRP A 34 20.80 -6.92 16.82
CA TRP A 34 20.07 -6.98 15.54
C TRP A 34 20.98 -7.01 14.31
N LYS A 35 22.27 -6.65 14.45
CA LYS A 35 23.28 -6.85 13.39
C LYS A 35 23.77 -8.29 13.32
N SER A 36 23.76 -9.06 14.42
CA SER A 36 24.07 -10.51 14.38
C SER A 36 22.87 -11.37 13.96
N LEU A 37 21.65 -10.82 14.03
CA LEU A 37 20.41 -11.50 13.61
C LEU A 37 20.07 -11.31 12.13
N PHE A 38 20.81 -10.48 11.40
CA PHE A 38 20.76 -10.43 9.95
C PHE A 38 22.04 -11.00 9.34
N VAL A 39 21.86 -12.11 8.60
CA VAL A 39 22.79 -12.76 7.67
C VAL A 39 23.72 -13.84 8.26
N THR A 40 23.17 -15.03 8.51
CA THR A 40 23.53 -16.11 7.57
C THR A 40 22.44 -16.13 6.52
N SER A 41 22.80 -15.95 5.25
CA SER A 41 21.84 -15.81 4.14
C SER A 41 20.88 -17.01 4.04
N GLU A 42 21.25 -18.15 4.60
CA GLU A 42 20.44 -19.37 4.65
C GLU A 42 19.21 -19.28 5.56
N LYS A 43 19.27 -18.65 6.74
CA LYS A 43 18.11 -18.62 7.65
C LYS A 43 17.03 -17.66 7.15
N ALA A 44 17.44 -16.49 6.66
CA ALA A 44 16.55 -15.55 6.00
C ALA A 44 15.98 -16.14 4.70
N SER A 45 16.81 -16.81 3.90
CA SER A 45 16.36 -17.53 2.71
C SER A 45 15.39 -18.65 3.06
N ARG A 46 15.66 -19.47 4.08
CA ARG A 46 14.75 -20.55 4.52
C ARG A 46 13.43 -20.00 5.05
N PHE A 47 13.44 -18.86 5.74
CA PHE A 47 12.21 -18.22 6.21
C PHE A 47 11.38 -17.67 5.03
N ILE A 48 12.01 -16.95 4.10
CA ILE A 48 11.35 -16.45 2.89
C ILE A 48 10.84 -17.62 2.02
N SER A 49 11.62 -18.69 1.91
CA SER A 49 11.26 -19.91 1.18
C SER A 49 10.09 -20.64 1.83
N ALA A 50 10.10 -20.78 3.16
CA ALA A 50 9.03 -21.41 3.91
C ALA A 50 7.75 -20.58 3.86
N TRP A 51 7.86 -19.25 3.90
CA TRP A 51 6.72 -18.33 3.77
C TRP A 51 6.11 -18.39 2.37
N ARG A 52 6.94 -18.30 1.30
CA ARG A 52 6.51 -18.49 -0.11
C ARG A 52 5.90 -19.88 -0.35
N CYS A 53 6.48 -20.93 0.25
CA CYS A 53 5.95 -22.30 0.16
C CYS A 53 4.58 -22.43 0.85
N TRP A 54 4.41 -21.80 2.02
CA TRP A 54 3.14 -21.81 2.77
C TRP A 54 2.00 -21.13 1.99
N GLU A 55 2.28 -20.01 1.31
CA GLU A 55 1.32 -19.24 0.51
C GLU A 55 0.88 -20.00 -0.76
N ASN A 56 1.82 -20.63 -1.47
CA ASN A 56 1.54 -21.42 -2.68
C ASN A 56 0.74 -22.70 -2.37
N VAL A 57 1.05 -23.35 -1.25
CA VAL A 57 0.36 -24.55 -0.78
C VAL A 57 -1.09 -24.22 -0.34
N THR A 58 -1.38 -23.00 0.11
CA THR A 58 -2.74 -22.62 0.55
C THR A 58 -3.71 -22.40 -0.60
N ILE A 59 -3.27 -21.81 -1.72
CA ILE A 59 -4.13 -21.54 -2.89
C ILE A 59 -4.62 -22.86 -3.49
N CYS A 60 -3.70 -23.79 -3.78
CA CYS A 60 -4.04 -25.09 -4.39
C CYS A 60 -4.90 -25.97 -3.47
N LYS A 61 -4.70 -25.88 -2.15
CA LYS A 61 -5.53 -26.63 -1.18
C LYS A 61 -6.96 -26.09 -1.12
N ARG A 62 -7.17 -24.77 -1.22
CA ARG A 62 -8.51 -24.16 -1.18
C ARG A 62 -9.32 -24.46 -2.44
N THR A 63 -8.72 -24.41 -3.62
CA THR A 63 -9.40 -24.71 -4.88
C THR A 63 -9.83 -26.17 -4.97
N ARG A 64 -8.98 -27.10 -4.52
CA ARG A 64 -9.31 -28.53 -4.43
C ARG A 64 -10.46 -28.81 -3.47
N ARG A 65 -10.52 -28.14 -2.31
CA ARG A 65 -11.65 -28.24 -1.38
C ARG A 65 -12.98 -27.80 -2.03
N ASN A 66 -12.93 -26.77 -2.87
CA ASN A 66 -14.11 -26.23 -3.53
C ASN A 66 -14.41 -26.90 -4.88
N ARG A 67 -13.65 -27.95 -5.27
CA ARG A 67 -13.77 -28.65 -6.57
C ARG A 67 -13.65 -27.72 -7.79
N ILE A 68 -12.91 -26.62 -7.67
CA ILE A 68 -12.64 -25.69 -8.77
C ILE A 68 -11.21 -25.95 -9.27
N LYS A 69 -11.06 -26.21 -10.57
CA LYS A 69 -9.75 -26.41 -11.21
C LYS A 69 -9.29 -25.10 -11.85
N ILE A 70 -8.09 -24.64 -11.51
CA ILE A 70 -7.49 -23.46 -12.15
C ILE A 70 -6.89 -23.88 -13.50
N ASN A 71 -7.23 -23.17 -14.57
CA ASN A 71 -6.58 -23.34 -15.86
C ASN A 71 -5.25 -22.57 -15.85
N ARG A 72 -4.14 -23.29 -15.95
CA ARG A 72 -2.79 -22.70 -15.91
C ARG A 72 -2.47 -21.84 -17.13
N GLU A 73 -2.96 -22.21 -18.31
CA GLU A 73 -2.72 -21.46 -19.55
C GLU A 73 -3.36 -20.06 -19.51
N LYS A 74 -4.43 -19.91 -18.72
CA LYS A 74 -5.13 -18.63 -18.53
C LYS A 74 -4.71 -17.88 -17.28
N THR A 75 -3.85 -18.48 -16.44
CA THR A 75 -3.48 -17.91 -15.16
C THR A 75 -2.08 -17.33 -15.28
N GLU A 76 -2.01 -16.02 -15.23
CA GLU A 76 -0.77 -15.25 -15.23
C GLU A 76 -0.71 -14.42 -13.95
N THR A 77 0.51 -14.13 -13.48
CA THR A 77 0.73 -13.30 -12.30
C THR A 77 1.13 -11.90 -12.73
N MET A 78 0.63 -10.89 -12.03
CA MET A 78 1.03 -9.49 -12.23
C MET A 78 1.49 -8.92 -10.88
N ALA A 79 2.79 -8.67 -10.73
CA ALA A 79 3.37 -8.07 -9.52
C ALA A 79 4.47 -7.04 -9.87
N ALA A 80 4.69 -6.07 -8.97
CA ALA A 80 5.69 -5.02 -9.14
C ALA A 80 7.12 -5.53 -8.93
N GLU A 81 7.26 -6.57 -8.13
CA GLU A 81 8.50 -7.31 -7.85
C GLU A 81 8.34 -8.75 -8.35
N GLU A 82 9.45 -9.49 -8.50
CA GLU A 82 9.41 -10.91 -8.89
C GLU A 82 8.63 -11.73 -7.86
N ALA A 83 7.44 -12.17 -8.27
CA ALA A 83 6.55 -12.97 -7.44
C ALA A 83 6.67 -14.44 -7.85
N HIS A 84 7.37 -15.23 -7.04
CA HIS A 84 7.48 -16.68 -7.25
C HIS A 84 6.24 -17.41 -6.72
N ILE A 85 5.15 -17.34 -7.49
CA ILE A 85 3.91 -18.08 -7.20
C ILE A 85 3.97 -19.43 -7.90
N LEU A 86 3.76 -20.51 -7.13
CA LEU A 86 3.75 -21.89 -7.60
C LEU A 86 2.32 -22.43 -7.60
N LEU A 87 1.84 -22.87 -8.75
CA LEU A 87 0.56 -23.53 -8.91
C LEU A 87 0.81 -25.03 -9.17
N ASP A 88 0.41 -25.86 -8.20
CA ASP A 88 0.74 -27.29 -8.13
C ASP A 88 2.23 -27.58 -8.43
N GLY A 89 3.13 -26.81 -7.80
CA GLY A 89 4.58 -27.01 -7.92
C GLY A 89 5.23 -26.46 -9.21
N LYS A 90 4.47 -25.87 -10.14
CA LYS A 90 5.04 -25.18 -11.32
C LYS A 90 4.91 -23.65 -11.17
N PRO A 91 5.93 -22.86 -11.53
CA PRO A 91 5.85 -21.41 -11.49
C PRO A 91 4.83 -20.89 -12.51
N ILE A 92 4.09 -19.85 -12.12
CA ILE A 92 3.19 -19.11 -13.01
C ILE A 92 4.01 -18.01 -13.71
N GLU A 93 3.73 -17.77 -15.00
CA GLU A 93 4.36 -16.68 -15.74
C GLU A 93 3.96 -15.31 -15.17
N GLN A 94 4.93 -14.40 -15.06
CA GLN A 94 4.69 -13.03 -14.63
C GLN A 94 4.62 -12.12 -15.86
N VAL A 95 3.47 -11.49 -16.07
CA VAL A 95 3.19 -10.68 -17.25
C VAL A 95 2.99 -9.21 -16.86
N PRO A 96 3.56 -8.24 -17.61
CA PRO A 96 3.43 -6.82 -17.28
C PRO A 96 2.02 -6.27 -17.51
N SER A 97 1.22 -6.91 -18.37
CA SER A 97 -0.16 -6.54 -18.69
C SER A 97 -1.00 -7.74 -19.10
N PHE A 98 -2.23 -7.88 -18.58
CA PHE A 98 -3.18 -8.89 -19.04
C PHE A 98 -4.53 -8.26 -19.39
N ILE A 99 -5.30 -8.89 -20.28
CA ILE A 99 -6.63 -8.42 -20.68
C ILE A 99 -7.67 -9.06 -19.75
N TYR A 100 -8.37 -8.22 -18.99
CA TYR A 100 -9.46 -8.63 -18.13
C TYR A 100 -10.78 -8.03 -18.64
N LEU A 101 -11.75 -8.89 -19.00
CA LEU A 101 -13.07 -8.48 -19.49
C LEU A 101 -12.98 -7.45 -20.65
N GLY A 102 -12.07 -7.70 -21.60
CA GLY A 102 -11.82 -6.81 -22.74
C GLY A 102 -10.99 -5.56 -22.43
N GLN A 103 -10.54 -5.37 -21.18
CA GLN A 103 -9.72 -4.24 -20.79
C GLN A 103 -8.32 -4.67 -20.37
N ALA A 104 -7.28 -4.15 -21.03
CA ALA A 104 -5.90 -4.30 -20.58
C ALA A 104 -5.70 -3.66 -19.20
N ILE A 105 -5.27 -4.48 -18.23
CA ILE A 105 -4.84 -4.09 -16.89
C ILE A 105 -3.31 -4.08 -16.90
N GLN A 106 -2.73 -3.04 -16.32
CA GLN A 106 -1.29 -2.84 -16.15
C GLN A 106 -1.04 -2.48 -14.69
N LEU A 107 0.12 -2.86 -14.16
CA LEU A 107 0.57 -2.53 -12.81
C LEU A 107 0.55 -1.02 -12.57
N GLU A 108 1.13 -0.29 -13.50
CA GLU A 108 0.97 1.16 -13.54
C GLU A 108 -0.33 1.49 -14.25
N ARG A 109 -1.35 1.84 -13.48
CA ARG A 109 -2.58 2.40 -14.07
C ARG A 109 -2.23 3.74 -14.72
N PRO A 110 -2.31 3.89 -16.05
CA PRO A 110 -1.87 5.10 -16.69
C PRO A 110 -2.83 6.24 -16.31
N ILE A 111 -2.29 7.28 -15.66
CA ILE A 111 -2.98 8.56 -15.40
C ILE A 111 -3.68 9.08 -16.67
N GLY A 112 -3.14 8.77 -17.85
CA GLY A 112 -3.74 9.07 -19.15
C GLY A 112 -5.20 8.60 -19.28
N ARG A 113 -5.54 7.38 -18.86
CA ARG A 113 -6.93 6.88 -18.91
C ARG A 113 -7.86 7.73 -18.07
N ARG A 114 -7.39 8.22 -16.93
CA ARG A 114 -8.17 9.02 -15.98
C ARG A 114 -8.37 10.44 -16.47
N ILE A 115 -7.33 11.02 -17.07
CA ILE A 115 -7.43 12.28 -17.80
C ILE A 115 -8.47 12.13 -18.93
N SER A 116 -8.47 11.02 -19.68
CA SER A 116 -9.50 10.77 -20.71
C SER A 116 -10.90 10.67 -20.12
N SER A 117 -11.09 9.94 -19.01
CA SER A 117 -12.38 9.87 -18.32
C SER A 117 -12.85 11.22 -17.80
N GLU A 118 -11.94 12.03 -17.27
CA GLU A 118 -12.21 13.41 -16.84
C GLU A 118 -12.63 14.29 -18.01
N TRP A 119 -11.92 14.23 -19.15
CA TRP A 119 -12.29 14.96 -20.36
C TRP A 119 -13.64 14.53 -20.90
N TYR A 120 -13.98 13.25 -20.82
CA TYR A 120 -15.30 12.75 -21.17
C TYR A 120 -16.39 13.35 -20.26
N ALA A 121 -16.17 13.36 -18.94
CA ALA A 121 -17.08 14.02 -18.00
C ALA A 121 -17.21 15.52 -18.27
N PHE A 122 -16.10 16.20 -18.56
CA PHE A 122 -16.10 17.62 -18.93
C PHE A 122 -16.89 17.88 -20.22
N LYS A 123 -16.70 17.04 -21.25
CA LYS A 123 -17.41 17.15 -22.52
C LYS A 123 -18.92 16.95 -22.33
N LYS A 124 -19.33 16.01 -21.47
CA LYS A 124 -20.74 15.77 -21.12
C LYS A 124 -21.42 17.03 -20.58
N TYR A 125 -20.73 17.79 -19.73
CA TYR A 125 -21.24 19.06 -19.18
C TYR A 125 -20.75 20.30 -19.95
N GLY A 126 -20.14 20.10 -21.13
CA GLY A 126 -19.46 21.13 -21.91
C GLY A 126 -20.32 22.37 -22.16
N PRO A 127 -21.53 22.23 -22.72
CA PRO A 127 -22.41 23.38 -23.02
C PRO A 127 -22.69 24.27 -21.80
N PHE A 128 -22.90 23.65 -20.63
CA PHE A 128 -23.14 24.38 -19.39
C PHE A 128 -21.86 25.06 -18.85
N LEU A 129 -20.74 24.34 -18.88
CA LEU A 129 -19.47 24.83 -18.34
C LEU A 129 -18.83 25.93 -19.18
N THR A 130 -19.10 25.98 -20.49
CA THR A 130 -18.56 27.00 -21.40
C THR A 130 -19.51 28.16 -21.68
N SER A 131 -20.79 28.07 -21.31
CA SER A 131 -21.76 29.16 -21.52
C SER A 131 -21.38 30.46 -20.77
N ALA A 132 -21.63 31.63 -21.36
CA ALA A 132 -21.48 32.92 -20.67
C ALA A 132 -22.62 33.21 -19.69
N SER A 133 -23.81 32.67 -19.93
CA SER A 133 -24.99 32.96 -19.09
C SER A 133 -24.85 32.38 -17.68
N VAL A 134 -24.05 31.33 -17.53
CA VAL A 134 -23.88 30.62 -16.25
C VAL A 134 -22.78 31.28 -15.42
N GLN A 135 -23.14 31.71 -14.21
CA GLN A 135 -22.20 32.23 -13.23
C GLN A 135 -21.15 31.18 -12.82
N MET A 136 -19.91 31.63 -12.56
CA MET A 136 -18.79 30.75 -12.19
C MET A 136 -19.06 29.89 -10.95
N LYS A 137 -19.89 30.37 -10.02
CA LYS A 137 -20.33 29.65 -8.81
C LYS A 137 -20.90 28.26 -9.14
N TRP A 138 -21.80 28.19 -10.13
CA TRP A 138 -22.47 26.95 -10.52
C TRP A 138 -21.54 26.03 -11.30
N LYS A 139 -20.72 26.59 -12.18
CA LYS A 139 -19.71 25.82 -12.92
C LYS A 139 -18.71 25.14 -11.98
N ARG A 140 -18.25 25.87 -10.95
CA ARG A 140 -17.38 25.32 -9.89
C ARG A 140 -18.03 24.17 -9.16
N ARG A 141 -19.32 24.29 -8.83
CA ARG A 141 -20.05 23.24 -8.11
C ARG A 141 -20.07 21.93 -8.90
N ILE A 142 -20.45 22.00 -10.18
CA ILE A 142 -20.44 20.83 -11.08
C ILE A 142 -19.04 20.27 -11.24
N PHE A 143 -18.03 21.12 -11.45
CA PHE A 143 -16.65 20.66 -11.58
C PHE A 143 -16.20 19.86 -10.35
N ASN A 144 -16.39 20.41 -9.16
CA ASN A 144 -15.98 19.77 -7.92
C ASN A 144 -16.77 18.50 -7.59
N GLN A 145 -18.03 18.39 -8.02
CA GLN A 145 -18.91 17.25 -7.72
C GLN A 145 -18.84 16.13 -8.75
N CYS A 146 -18.66 16.44 -10.04
CA CYS A 146 -18.75 15.45 -11.11
C CYS A 146 -17.40 15.16 -11.77
N ILE A 147 -16.63 16.20 -12.08
CA ILE A 147 -15.41 16.08 -12.88
C ILE A 147 -14.22 15.71 -11.99
N LEU A 148 -14.06 16.42 -10.88
CA LEU A 148 -12.98 16.19 -9.93
C LEU A 148 -12.96 14.74 -9.37
N PRO A 149 -14.10 14.13 -8.99
CA PRO A 149 -14.09 12.74 -8.55
C PRO A 149 -13.75 11.73 -9.66
N ALA A 150 -14.15 11.99 -10.91
CA ALA A 150 -13.80 11.13 -12.04
C ALA A 150 -12.27 11.12 -12.29
N MET A 151 -11.63 12.28 -12.13
CA MET A 151 -10.18 12.45 -12.22
C MET A 151 -9.44 11.75 -11.07
N LEU A 152 -9.96 11.88 -9.85
CA LEU A 152 -9.34 11.37 -8.63
C LEU A 152 -9.73 9.93 -8.27
N TYR A 153 -10.46 9.24 -9.14
CA TYR A 153 -10.91 7.89 -8.86
C TYR A 153 -9.70 6.94 -8.75
N GLY A 154 -9.48 6.38 -7.55
CA GLY A 154 -8.35 5.48 -7.30
C GLY A 154 -7.01 6.17 -7.05
N CYS A 155 -6.99 7.49 -6.81
CA CYS A 155 -5.75 8.24 -6.53
C CYS A 155 -5.00 7.75 -5.28
N GLU A 156 -5.69 7.06 -4.38
CA GLU A 156 -5.13 6.46 -3.16
C GLU A 156 -4.18 5.30 -3.48
N ALA A 157 -4.48 4.54 -4.54
CA ALA A 157 -3.74 3.35 -4.95
C ALA A 157 -2.65 3.64 -5.99
N TRP A 158 -2.49 4.89 -6.46
CA TRP A 158 -1.50 5.23 -7.48
C TRP A 158 -0.15 5.59 -6.87
N ALA A 159 0.91 5.25 -7.60
CA ALA A 159 2.21 5.88 -7.42
C ALA A 159 2.05 7.38 -7.70
N THR A 160 2.26 8.20 -6.68
CA THR A 160 2.25 9.66 -6.79
C THR A 160 3.59 10.12 -7.34
N THR A 161 3.82 9.86 -8.62
CA THR A 161 5.00 10.39 -9.31
C THR A 161 4.81 11.88 -9.58
N GLU A 162 5.91 12.62 -9.66
CA GLU A 162 5.86 14.05 -9.95
C GLU A 162 5.30 14.32 -11.35
N GLU A 163 5.58 13.44 -12.30
CA GLU A 163 4.99 13.48 -13.64
C GLU A 163 3.47 13.32 -13.64
N ALA A 164 2.95 12.41 -12.81
CA ALA A 164 1.51 12.21 -12.65
C ALA A 164 0.83 13.49 -12.16
N ARG A 165 1.42 14.13 -11.14
CA ARG A 165 0.94 15.41 -10.58
C ARG A 165 0.93 16.50 -11.64
N LYS A 166 2.02 16.64 -12.40
CA LYS A 166 2.12 17.60 -13.51
C LYS A 166 1.05 17.34 -14.58
N LYS A 167 0.87 16.10 -15.02
CA LYS A 167 -0.14 15.72 -16.02
C LYS A 167 -1.57 16.06 -15.55
N LEU A 168 -1.90 15.75 -14.29
CA LEU A 168 -3.18 16.10 -13.68
C LEU A 168 -3.37 17.62 -13.59
N ALA A 169 -2.37 18.35 -13.10
CA ALA A 169 -2.43 19.80 -13.02
C ALA A 169 -2.64 20.44 -14.40
N VAL A 170 -1.92 19.98 -15.44
CA VAL A 170 -2.10 20.48 -16.81
C VAL A 170 -3.51 20.22 -17.33
N ALA A 171 -4.07 19.02 -17.10
CA ALA A 171 -5.43 18.67 -17.50
C ALA A 171 -6.46 19.62 -16.86
N GLN A 172 -6.38 19.82 -15.54
CA GLN A 172 -7.25 20.76 -14.83
C GLN A 172 -7.12 22.19 -15.38
N ARG A 173 -5.89 22.69 -15.61
CA ARG A 173 -5.66 24.05 -16.14
C ARG A 173 -6.28 24.25 -17.53
N ARG A 174 -6.24 23.22 -18.38
CA ARG A 174 -6.87 23.26 -19.70
C ARG A 174 -8.40 23.37 -19.59
N MET A 175 -9.01 22.65 -18.65
CA MET A 175 -10.45 22.73 -18.40
C MET A 175 -10.86 24.08 -17.80
N GLU A 176 -10.09 24.60 -16.83
CA GLU A 176 -10.31 25.92 -16.24
C GLU A 176 -10.30 27.04 -17.29
N ARG A 177 -9.34 27.00 -18.23
CA ARG A 177 -9.28 27.97 -19.33
C ARG A 177 -10.53 27.92 -20.22
N ARG A 178 -11.03 26.72 -20.51
CA ARG A 178 -12.29 26.54 -21.27
C ARG A 178 -13.49 27.08 -20.49
N MET A 179 -13.57 26.81 -19.19
CA MET A 179 -14.65 27.32 -18.31
C MET A 179 -14.66 28.84 -18.20
N ALA A 180 -13.47 29.44 -18.10
CA ALA A 180 -13.28 30.90 -18.05
C ALA A 180 -13.32 31.56 -19.44
N ARG A 181 -13.46 30.78 -20.52
CA ARG A 181 -13.47 31.24 -21.92
C ARG A 181 -12.24 32.08 -22.30
N VAL A 182 -11.09 31.77 -21.70
CA VAL A 182 -9.83 32.48 -21.94
C VAL A 182 -9.02 31.75 -23.00
N ARG A 183 -8.73 32.46 -24.10
CA ARG A 183 -7.84 31.99 -25.16
C ARG A 183 -6.37 32.19 -24.74
N LEU A 184 -5.46 31.41 -25.34
CA LEU A 184 -4.02 31.55 -25.10
C LEU A 184 -3.50 32.95 -25.45
N ILE A 185 -4.09 33.59 -26.47
CA ILE A 185 -3.74 34.95 -26.92
C ILE A 185 -3.93 36.01 -25.82
N ASN A 186 -4.82 35.77 -24.85
CA ASN A 186 -5.09 36.70 -23.77
C ASN A 186 -3.95 36.75 -22.73
N ARG A 187 -2.92 35.91 -22.85
CA ARG A 187 -1.71 35.85 -21.98
C ARG A 187 -2.00 35.90 -20.47
N ARG A 188 -3.13 35.32 -20.04
CA ARG A 188 -3.52 35.29 -18.62
C ARG A 188 -2.69 34.28 -17.83
N SER A 189 -2.19 34.71 -16.67
CA SER A 189 -1.39 33.89 -15.75
C SER A 189 -2.23 32.77 -15.10
N ASN A 190 -1.55 31.71 -14.66
CA ASN A 190 -2.21 30.60 -13.95
C ASN A 190 -2.73 31.04 -12.57
N ALA A 191 -2.06 31.99 -11.92
CA ALA A 191 -2.52 32.58 -10.65
C ALA A 191 -3.86 33.31 -10.82
N TRP A 192 -4.00 34.10 -11.90
CA TRP A 192 -5.26 34.77 -12.23
C TRP A 192 -6.40 33.77 -12.47
N LEU A 193 -6.13 32.67 -13.20
CA LEU A 193 -7.13 31.61 -13.41
C LEU A 193 -7.60 30.98 -12.10
N ARG A 194 -6.69 30.73 -11.15
CA ARG A 194 -7.05 30.24 -9.81
C ARG A 194 -7.96 31.23 -9.07
N GLY A 195 -7.64 32.53 -9.14
CA GLY A 195 -8.45 33.58 -8.51
C GLY A 195 -9.88 33.68 -9.05
N VAL A 196 -10.06 33.51 -10.36
CA VAL A 196 -11.38 33.57 -11.01
C VAL A 196 -12.19 32.30 -10.77
N THR A 197 -11.59 31.14 -11.05
CA THR A 197 -12.31 29.86 -11.02
C THR A 197 -12.48 29.33 -9.60
N LYS A 198 -11.50 29.55 -8.71
CA LYS A 198 -11.34 29.01 -7.35
C LYS A 198 -11.83 27.55 -7.22
N LEU A 199 -11.44 26.71 -8.18
CA LEU A 199 -11.65 25.27 -8.11
C LEU A 199 -10.77 24.66 -7.02
N LYS A 200 -11.14 23.48 -6.53
CA LYS A 200 -10.25 22.70 -5.66
C LYS A 200 -9.05 22.23 -6.48
N ASP A 201 -7.84 22.35 -5.94
CA ASP A 201 -6.65 21.85 -6.63
C ASP A 201 -6.67 20.32 -6.64
N VAL A 202 -6.51 19.71 -7.82
CA VAL A 202 -6.50 18.25 -7.97
C VAL A 202 -5.36 17.64 -7.19
N THR A 203 -4.18 18.25 -7.22
CA THR A 203 -2.97 17.69 -6.60
C THR A 203 -3.09 17.69 -5.08
N GLU A 204 -3.58 18.78 -4.50
CA GLU A 204 -3.87 18.91 -3.08
C GLU A 204 -4.97 17.94 -2.65
N THR A 205 -6.04 17.84 -3.43
CA THR A 205 -7.15 16.92 -3.13
C THR A 205 -6.71 15.45 -3.20
N ALA A 206 -5.88 15.10 -4.20
CA ALA A 206 -5.28 13.77 -4.33
C ALA A 206 -4.37 13.44 -3.14
N ALA A 207 -3.49 14.37 -2.76
CA ALA A 207 -2.60 14.22 -1.62
C ALA A 207 -3.40 14.02 -0.33
N ARG A 208 -4.42 14.85 -0.09
CA ARG A 208 -5.31 14.72 1.07
C ARG A 208 -5.99 13.35 1.11
N ARG A 209 -6.58 12.88 0.00
CA ARG A 209 -7.21 11.55 -0.06
C ARG A 209 -6.23 10.44 0.26
N LYS A 210 -5.01 10.52 -0.29
CA LYS A 210 -3.95 9.55 -0.02
C LYS A 210 -3.54 9.54 1.44
N TRP A 211 -3.38 10.71 2.07
CA TRP A 211 -3.12 10.82 3.50
C TRP A 211 -4.27 10.28 4.35
N SER A 212 -5.52 10.60 4.02
CA SER A 212 -6.69 10.06 4.70
C SER A 212 -6.79 8.55 4.55
N PHE A 213 -6.44 7.99 3.39
CA PHE A 213 -6.38 6.56 3.17
C PHE A 213 -5.28 5.90 4.01
N ALA A 214 -4.06 6.46 4.01
CA ALA A 214 -2.96 5.98 4.84
C ALA A 214 -3.32 5.97 6.33
N TRP A 215 -3.94 7.04 6.82
CA TRP A 215 -4.45 7.14 8.19
C TRP A 215 -5.50 6.07 8.52
N LYS A 216 -6.43 5.81 7.60
CA LYS A 216 -7.39 4.71 7.76
C LYS A 216 -6.69 3.35 7.81
N MET A 217 -5.69 3.12 6.96
CA MET A 217 -4.93 1.87 6.93
C MET A 217 -4.14 1.66 8.22
N THR A 218 -3.54 2.70 8.81
CA THR A 218 -2.85 2.59 10.11
C THR A 218 -3.82 2.31 11.25
N ASN A 219 -5.01 2.91 11.23
CA ASN A 219 -5.99 2.76 12.30
C ASN A 219 -6.83 1.47 12.17
N ALA A 220 -7.05 0.96 10.95
CA ALA A 220 -7.72 -0.32 10.72
C ALA A 220 -6.93 -1.52 11.27
N ASN A 221 -5.62 -1.36 11.49
CA ASN A 221 -4.76 -2.36 12.12
C ASN A 221 -4.79 -2.32 13.66
N ILE A 222 -5.54 -1.40 14.29
CA ILE A 222 -5.67 -1.32 15.77
C ILE A 222 -6.83 -2.19 16.29
N GLU A 223 -7.77 -2.63 15.44
CA GLU A 223 -8.93 -3.46 15.84
C GLU A 223 -8.89 -4.92 15.37
N LYS A 224 -7.71 -5.55 15.24
CA LYS A 224 -7.65 -7.02 15.05
C LYS A 224 -6.56 -7.70 15.88
N PRO A 225 -6.92 -8.24 17.05
CA PRO A 225 -6.41 -9.51 17.51
C PRO A 225 -7.59 -10.49 17.61
N ALA A 226 -7.99 -11.10 16.50
CA ALA A 226 -8.77 -12.35 16.51
C ALA A 226 -8.92 -12.89 15.09
N VAL A 227 -7.92 -13.64 14.61
CA VAL A 227 -8.29 -14.86 13.90
C VAL A 227 -8.97 -15.71 14.96
N SER A 228 -10.30 -15.78 14.94
CA SER A 228 -11.04 -16.80 15.69
C SER A 228 -10.64 -18.14 15.11
N VAL A 229 -9.54 -18.68 15.63
CA VAL A 229 -9.18 -20.10 15.51
C VAL A 229 -10.39 -20.82 16.08
N THR A 230 -11.23 -21.36 15.20
CA THR A 230 -12.39 -22.12 15.63
C THR A 230 -11.88 -23.32 16.43
N SER A 231 -12.67 -23.82 17.38
CA SER A 231 -12.29 -24.98 18.21
C SER A 231 -11.85 -26.21 17.39
N ARG A 232 -12.28 -26.31 16.12
CA ARG A 232 -11.83 -27.32 15.14
C ARG A 232 -10.39 -27.13 14.67
N ASP A 233 -9.95 -25.89 14.48
CA ASP A 233 -8.58 -25.59 14.02
C ASP A 233 -7.52 -25.93 15.09
N ARG A 234 -7.89 -25.85 16.38
CA ARG A 234 -7.05 -26.35 17.48
C ARG A 234 -6.87 -27.87 17.43
N ARG A 235 -7.94 -28.63 17.14
CA ARG A 235 -7.86 -30.11 17.01
C ARG A 235 -6.95 -30.53 15.85
N LEU A 236 -7.09 -29.90 14.69
CA LEU A 236 -6.26 -30.19 13.53
C LEU A 236 -4.77 -29.88 13.76
N CYS A 237 -4.45 -28.81 14.51
CA CYS A 237 -3.08 -28.51 14.92
C CYS A 237 -2.54 -29.50 15.98
N GLN A 238 -3.38 -30.00 16.89
CA GLN A 238 -3.00 -31.01 17.88
C GLN A 238 -2.75 -32.38 17.23
N GLU A 239 -3.59 -32.77 16.28
CA GLU A 239 -3.45 -34.00 15.49
C GLU A 239 -2.20 -33.98 14.62
N ALA A 240 -1.90 -32.84 13.98
CA ALA A 240 -0.67 -32.66 13.22
C ALA A 240 0.59 -32.74 14.11
N ARG A 241 0.56 -32.18 15.32
CA ARG A 241 1.68 -32.31 16.29
C ARG A 241 1.86 -33.74 16.78
N ASN A 242 0.77 -34.48 16.98
CA ASN A 242 0.83 -35.87 17.42
C ASN A 242 1.37 -36.79 16.31
N GLN A 243 1.01 -36.56 15.05
CA GLN A 243 1.59 -37.29 13.91
C GLN A 243 3.09 -37.00 13.73
N GLU A 244 3.53 -35.76 14.00
CA GLU A 244 4.94 -35.38 13.92
C GLU A 244 5.80 -35.94 15.08
N LEU A 245 5.19 -36.21 16.24
CA LEU A 245 5.85 -36.85 17.38
C LEU A 245 5.94 -38.37 17.21
N VAL A 246 4.97 -39.00 16.54
CA VAL A 246 5.01 -40.43 16.19
C VAL A 246 6.12 -40.70 15.18
N THR A 247 6.24 -39.89 14.11
CA THR A 247 7.30 -40.07 13.10
C THR A 247 8.71 -39.80 13.64
N LYS A 248 8.86 -38.92 14.64
CA LYS A 248 10.15 -38.68 15.35
C LYS A 248 10.52 -39.76 16.36
N ARG A 249 9.55 -40.58 16.82
CA ARG A 249 9.81 -41.75 17.67
C ARG A 249 10.23 -42.97 16.85
N THR A 250 9.73 -43.13 15.63
CA THR A 250 10.07 -44.27 14.75
C THR A 250 11.48 -44.17 14.16
N THR A 251 12.11 -42.97 14.15
CA THR A 251 13.46 -42.77 13.60
C THR A 251 14.58 -42.73 14.64
N ARG A 252 14.31 -43.07 15.91
CA ARG A 252 15.34 -43.22 16.96
C ARG A 252 15.46 -44.68 17.43
N SER A 253 16.29 -45.43 16.69
CA SER A 253 17.16 -46.56 17.11
C SER A 253 16.53 -47.96 17.24
N PRO A 254 17.28 -49.07 17.02
CA PRO A 254 18.75 -49.19 17.09
C PRO A 254 19.44 -49.88 15.88
N LEU A 255 20.61 -49.36 15.48
CA LEU A 255 21.69 -50.24 15.04
C LEU A 255 22.22 -50.92 16.31
N LEU A 256 21.89 -52.21 16.48
CA LEU A 256 22.48 -53.10 17.47
C LEU A 256 23.51 -53.99 16.76
N MET A 257 24.67 -54.10 17.42
CA MET A 257 25.80 -54.99 17.19
C MET A 257 25.47 -56.30 16.44
N VAL A 258 26.22 -56.58 15.37
CA VAL A 258 27.17 -57.70 15.21
C VAL A 258 28.29 -57.24 14.28
#